data_AF-A0A1H3CSF0-F1
#
_entry.id   AF-A0A1H3CSF0-F1
#
_cell.length_a   1.000
_cell.length_b   1.000
_cell.length_c   1.000
_cell.angle_alpha   90.00
_cell.angle_beta   90.00
_cell.angle_gamma   90.00
#
_symmetry.space_group_name_H-M   'P 1'
#
loop_
_entity.id
_entity.type
_entity.pdbx_description
1 polymer ?
#
loop_
_entity_poly.entity_id
_entity_poly.type
_entity_poly.pdbx_seq_one_letter_code
_entity_poly.pdbx_strand_id
1 'polypeptide(L)'
;MDAFNVYYGARAACGRGTAGWRWLDLAALAKVLINPRVWPNARLVAVVYCTAPRDREGDDSSLRDQQTYIGALRNYIPELLIVNGKYVPRVKTGVLIERAQNGRPQRRVPAPPADQLPGWLPAEAVEGPGGAPELLVSVSTFEEKGSDVNVASQLLIDVLSRRVDAAMVFSNDSDLHYPLQHARLHIPVATINPSVKATAMDLRGNRDDGAGGHWWRRLRPEDFFKSQLPDQVGPYIKPFGW
;
A
#
# COMPACT_ATOMS: atom_id res chain seq x y z
N MET A 1 -4.36 8.79 1.27
CA MET A 1 -3.23 8.02 0.71
C MET A 1 -3.19 6.66 1.36
N ASP A 2 -3.13 5.62 0.54
CA ASP A 2 -2.90 4.25 0.96
C ASP A 2 -1.39 3.99 1.08
N ALA A 3 -0.89 3.85 2.32
CA ALA A 3 0.54 3.71 2.57
C ALA A 3 1.16 2.49 1.89
N PHE A 4 0.44 1.35 1.88
CA PHE A 4 0.97 0.09 1.37
C PHE A 4 1.01 0.11 -0.16
N ASN A 5 -0.04 0.59 -0.80
CA ASN A 5 -0.07 0.73 -2.25
C ASN A 5 1.02 1.70 -2.74
N VAL A 6 1.19 2.83 -2.04
CA VAL A 6 2.26 3.79 -2.33
C VAL A 6 3.65 3.17 -2.14
N TYR A 7 3.92 2.54 -1.00
CA TYR A 7 5.22 1.93 -0.72
C TYR A 7 5.58 0.81 -1.70
N TYR A 8 4.66 -0.14 -1.91
CA TYR A 8 4.92 -1.27 -2.81
C TYR A 8 4.95 -0.85 -4.28
N GLY A 9 4.16 0.15 -4.66
CA GLY A 9 4.22 0.78 -5.98
C GLY A 9 5.56 1.45 -6.23
N ALA A 10 6.01 2.30 -5.32
CA ALA A 10 7.32 2.95 -5.38
C ALA A 10 8.46 1.92 -5.41
N ARG A 11 8.42 0.90 -4.55
CA ARG A 11 9.42 -0.19 -4.55
C ARG A 11 9.51 -0.92 -5.89
N ALA A 12 8.37 -1.14 -6.55
CA ALA A 12 8.33 -1.78 -7.86
C ALA A 12 8.84 -0.83 -8.98
N ALA A 13 8.53 0.46 -8.89
CA ALA A 13 8.91 1.46 -9.90
C ALA A 13 10.37 1.90 -9.79
N CYS A 14 10.88 2.11 -8.58
CA CYS A 14 12.22 2.63 -8.30
C CYS A 14 13.26 1.51 -8.05
N GLY A 15 12.80 0.28 -7.84
CA GLY A 15 13.66 -0.88 -7.59
C GLY A 15 13.84 -1.20 -6.10
N ARG A 16 13.98 -2.50 -5.80
CA ARG A 16 14.21 -2.99 -4.45
C ARG A 16 15.66 -2.73 -4.06
N GLY A 17 15.87 -2.00 -2.95
CA GLY A 17 17.22 -1.69 -2.44
C GLY A 17 17.82 -0.42 -3.02
N THR A 18 17.15 0.25 -3.95
CA THR A 18 17.54 1.58 -4.45
C THR A 18 17.30 2.62 -3.36
N ALA A 19 18.29 3.47 -3.08
CA ALA A 19 18.17 4.60 -2.15
C ALA A 19 17.50 5.82 -2.81
N GLY A 20 17.01 6.76 -2.01
CA GLY A 20 16.55 8.08 -2.46
C GLY A 20 15.05 8.24 -2.74
N TRP A 21 14.23 7.20 -2.52
CA TRP A 21 12.77 7.28 -2.74
C TRP A 21 11.94 7.03 -1.48
N ARG A 22 12.54 6.53 -0.39
CA ARG A 22 11.80 6.09 0.81
C ARG A 22 11.50 7.23 1.78
N TRP A 23 12.23 8.34 1.71
CA TRP A 23 12.02 9.52 2.56
C TRP A 23 11.04 10.50 1.91
N LEU A 24 9.87 9.96 1.53
CA LEU A 24 8.89 10.61 0.66
C LEU A 24 8.12 11.73 1.37
N ASP A 25 8.11 12.93 0.80
CA ASP A 25 7.21 14.00 1.16
C ASP A 25 5.86 13.81 0.46
N LEU A 26 4.86 13.40 1.24
CA LEU A 26 3.52 13.13 0.77
C LEU A 26 2.80 14.40 0.29
N ALA A 27 3.04 15.55 0.93
CA ALA A 27 2.43 16.81 0.56
C ALA A 27 3.04 17.33 -0.75
N ALA A 28 4.37 17.30 -0.89
CA ALA A 28 5.02 17.66 -2.15
C ALA A 28 4.60 16.74 -3.29
N LEU A 29 4.53 15.42 -3.05
CA LEU A 29 4.08 14.46 -4.06
C LEU A 29 2.67 14.81 -4.57
N ALA A 30 1.74 15.12 -3.66
CA ALA A 30 0.40 15.53 -4.06
C ALA A 30 0.40 16.87 -4.82
N LYS A 31 1.15 17.87 -4.34
CA LYS A 31 1.22 19.20 -4.95
C LYS A 31 1.76 19.18 -6.37
N VAL A 32 2.80 18.38 -6.66
CA VAL A 32 3.37 18.24 -8.01
C VAL A 32 2.36 17.68 -9.03
N LEU A 33 1.34 16.96 -8.56
CA LEU A 33 0.31 16.36 -9.41
C LEU A 33 -0.92 17.26 -9.61
N ILE A 34 -1.04 18.36 -8.87
CA ILE A 34 -2.16 19.30 -9.04
C ILE A 34 -2.06 19.90 -10.44
N ASN A 35 -3.11 19.68 -11.25
CA ASN A 35 -3.23 20.29 -12.56
C ASN A 35 -4.03 21.59 -12.44
N PRO A 36 -3.42 22.78 -12.63
CA PRO A 36 -4.11 24.06 -12.46
C PRO A 36 -5.27 24.28 -13.44
N ARG A 37 -5.29 23.54 -14.57
CA ARG A 37 -6.39 23.61 -15.54
C ARG A 37 -7.63 22.84 -15.08
N VAL A 38 -7.44 21.84 -14.23
CA VAL A 38 -8.54 21.05 -13.67
C VAL A 38 -8.96 21.61 -12.32
N TRP A 39 -7.99 21.95 -11.46
CA TRP A 39 -8.19 22.52 -10.14
C TRP A 39 -7.48 23.87 -10.02
N PRO A 40 -8.11 24.96 -10.51
CA PRO A 40 -7.53 26.30 -10.43
C PRO A 40 -7.42 26.74 -8.96
N ASN A 41 -6.29 27.34 -8.58
CA ASN A 41 -6.03 27.84 -7.22
C ASN A 41 -6.14 26.79 -6.11
N ALA A 42 -5.96 25.50 -6.43
CA ALA A 42 -6.05 24.43 -5.45
C ALA A 42 -5.03 24.63 -4.30
N ARG A 43 -5.55 24.55 -3.07
CA ARG A 43 -4.76 24.56 -1.85
C ARG A 43 -4.88 23.20 -1.17
N LEU A 44 -3.76 22.65 -0.76
CA LEU A 44 -3.75 21.44 0.06
C LEU A 44 -4.31 21.77 1.45
N VAL A 45 -5.39 21.12 1.86
CA VAL A 45 -6.05 21.34 3.17
C VAL A 45 -5.88 20.18 4.14
N ALA A 46 -5.62 18.98 3.62
CA ALA A 46 -5.44 17.76 4.38
C ALA A 46 -4.58 16.77 3.60
N VAL A 47 -3.71 16.03 4.31
CA VAL A 47 -3.07 14.81 3.82
C VAL A 47 -3.45 13.70 4.78
N VAL A 48 -4.32 12.80 4.34
CA VAL A 48 -4.65 11.61 5.13
C VAL A 48 -3.75 10.47 4.70
N TYR A 49 -2.94 9.94 5.61
CA TYR A 49 -2.08 8.79 5.37
C TYR A 49 -2.54 7.60 6.20
N CYS A 50 -3.13 6.61 5.52
CA CYS A 50 -3.65 5.41 6.14
C CYS A 50 -2.56 4.34 6.10
N THR A 51 -2.09 3.92 7.27
CA THR A 51 -0.98 2.97 7.42
C THR A 51 -1.27 1.99 8.56
N ALA A 52 -0.46 0.96 8.73
CA ALA A 52 -0.52 0.09 9.89
C ALA A 52 0.91 -0.10 10.42
N PRO A 53 1.15 0.08 11.74
CA PRO A 53 2.44 -0.24 12.34
C PRO A 53 2.78 -1.71 12.09
N ARG A 54 3.96 -1.94 11.52
CA ARG A 54 4.43 -3.29 11.25
C ARG A 54 5.50 -3.66 12.27
N ASP A 55 5.16 -4.63 13.10
CA ASP A 55 6.14 -5.35 13.89
C ASP A 55 6.55 -6.62 13.14
N ARG A 56 7.86 -6.87 13.06
CA ARG A 56 8.41 -8.12 12.53
C ARG A 56 9.08 -8.81 13.70
N GLU A 57 8.50 -9.92 14.12
CA GLU A 57 9.01 -10.73 15.23
C GLU A 57 10.52 -10.97 15.07
N GLY A 58 11.31 -10.46 16.02
CA GLY A 58 12.77 -10.56 16.06
C GLY A 58 13.57 -9.48 15.29
N ASP A 59 12.92 -8.50 14.64
CA ASP A 59 13.57 -7.42 13.88
C ASP A 59 12.78 -6.09 13.94
N ASP A 60 13.06 -5.29 14.98
CA ASP A 60 12.38 -4.00 15.20
C ASP A 60 12.88 -2.88 14.27
N SER A 61 13.90 -3.11 13.43
CA SER A 61 14.49 -2.05 12.60
C SER A 61 13.45 -1.42 11.68
N SER A 62 12.57 -2.25 11.12
CA SER A 62 11.48 -1.81 10.24
C SER A 62 10.47 -0.93 10.97
N LEU A 63 10.17 -1.24 12.24
CA LEU A 63 9.25 -0.45 13.06
C LEU A 63 9.87 0.89 13.44
N ARG A 64 11.15 0.91 13.82
CA ARG A 64 11.89 2.14 14.15
C ARG A 64 11.99 3.08 12.96
N ASP A 65 12.30 2.53 11.78
CA ASP A 65 12.34 3.29 10.53
C ASP A 65 10.95 3.88 10.20
N GLN A 66 9.88 3.09 10.34
CA GLN A 66 8.51 3.57 10.13
C GLN A 66 8.14 4.67 11.13
N GLN A 67 8.48 4.52 12.41
CA GLN A 67 8.24 5.52 13.44
C GLN A 67 9.03 6.81 13.15
N THR A 68 10.27 6.69 12.69
CA THR A 68 11.12 7.82 12.28
C THR A 68 10.47 8.58 11.13
N TYR A 69 10.00 7.86 10.11
CA TYR A 69 9.31 8.46 8.98
C TYR A 69 7.99 9.13 9.36
N ILE A 70 7.12 8.45 10.13
CA ILE A 70 5.85 9.04 10.59
C ILE A 70 6.11 10.27 11.48
N GLY A 71 7.13 10.23 12.33
CA GLY A 71 7.55 11.35 13.15
C GLY A 71 7.98 12.56 12.32
N ALA A 72 8.81 12.34 11.29
CA ALA A 72 9.21 13.36 10.34
C ALA A 72 7.99 13.95 9.61
N LEU A 73 7.11 13.10 9.06
CA LEU A 73 5.91 13.56 8.38
C LEU A 73 5.04 14.46 9.28
N ARG A 74 4.81 14.07 10.53
CA ARG A 74 4.04 14.86 11.51
C ARG A 74 4.69 16.21 11.82
N ASN A 75 6.02 16.31 11.77
CA ASN A 75 6.74 17.56 12.00
C ASN A 75 6.80 18.45 10.75
N TYR A 76 6.80 17.86 9.56
CA TYR A 76 6.97 18.59 8.30
C TYR A 76 5.64 19.02 7.65
N ILE A 77 4.57 18.25 7.83
CA ILE A 77 3.29 18.45 7.14
C ILE A 77 2.22 18.80 8.18
N PRO A 78 1.89 20.10 8.37
CA PRO A 78 0.88 20.54 9.33
C PRO A 78 -0.51 19.96 9.07
N GLU A 79 -0.86 19.72 7.81
CA GLU A 79 -2.16 19.19 7.39
C GLU A 79 -2.27 17.66 7.45
N LEU A 80 -1.28 16.97 8.04
CA LEU A 80 -1.22 15.52 8.05
C LEU A 80 -2.12 14.89 9.11
N LEU A 81 -2.96 13.95 8.67
CA LEU A 81 -3.68 13.02 9.52
C LEU A 81 -3.16 11.60 9.28
N ILE A 82 -2.64 10.96 10.33
CA ILE A 82 -2.27 9.54 10.31
C ILE A 82 -3.46 8.72 10.81
N VAL A 83 -3.94 7.78 9.99
CA VAL A 83 -5.01 6.85 10.37
C VAL A 83 -4.45 5.44 10.40
N ASN A 84 -4.45 4.83 11.59
CA ASN A 84 -3.85 3.51 11.78
C ASN A 84 -4.87 2.38 11.56
N GLY A 85 -4.54 1.47 10.66
CA GLY A 85 -5.08 0.12 10.62
C GLY A 85 -4.43 -0.77 11.67
N LYS A 86 -4.62 -2.08 11.53
CA LYS A 86 -4.07 -3.09 12.43
C LYS A 86 -3.27 -4.11 11.67
N TYR A 87 -2.28 -4.67 12.34
CA TYR A 87 -1.48 -5.77 11.85
C TYR A 87 -1.82 -7.00 12.66
N VAL A 88 -2.29 -8.07 12.00
CA VAL A 88 -2.76 -9.28 12.68
C VAL A 88 -1.88 -10.46 12.29
N PRO A 89 -1.12 -11.04 13.23
CA PRO A 89 -0.43 -12.31 13.02
C PRO A 89 -1.45 -13.42 12.74
N ARG A 90 -1.16 -14.26 11.76
CA ARG A 90 -2.01 -15.38 11.37
C ARG A 90 -1.14 -16.61 11.14
N VAL A 91 -1.48 -17.70 11.80
CA VAL A 91 -1.00 -19.01 11.37
C VAL A 91 -1.85 -19.43 10.17
N LYS A 92 -1.20 -19.69 9.04
CA LYS A 92 -1.84 -20.31 7.88
C LYS A 92 -1.25 -21.68 7.69
N THR A 93 -2.10 -22.60 7.29
CA THR A 93 -1.74 -23.96 6.95
C THR A 93 -1.89 -24.13 5.44
N GLY A 94 -0.92 -24.75 4.79
CA GLY A 94 -0.93 -24.90 3.33
C GLY A 94 -0.08 -26.07 2.85
N VAL A 95 -0.39 -26.55 1.65
CA VAL A 95 0.36 -27.63 1.01
C VAL A 95 1.74 -27.12 0.60
N LEU A 96 2.78 -27.87 0.93
CA LEU A 96 4.16 -27.56 0.57
C LEU A 96 4.33 -27.68 -0.96
N ILE A 97 4.94 -26.65 -1.53
CA ILE A 97 5.14 -26.52 -2.97
C ILE A 97 6.58 -26.14 -3.27
N GLU A 98 7.08 -26.62 -4.40
CA GLU A 98 8.26 -26.05 -5.05
C GLU A 98 7.82 -24.81 -5.83
N ARG A 99 8.43 -23.66 -5.51
CA ARG A 99 8.18 -22.41 -6.25
C ARG A 99 8.64 -22.56 -7.69
N ALA A 100 7.88 -21.97 -8.62
CA ALA A 100 8.27 -21.87 -10.02
C ALA A 100 9.62 -21.13 -10.16
N GLN A 101 10.53 -21.68 -10.97
CA GLN A 101 11.82 -21.08 -11.31
C GLN A 101 12.15 -21.35 -12.78
N ASN A 102 12.65 -20.34 -13.50
CA ASN A 102 13.17 -20.47 -14.88
C ASN A 102 12.26 -21.27 -15.83
N GLY A 103 10.97 -20.93 -15.89
CA GLY A 103 10.01 -21.60 -16.78
C GLY A 103 9.49 -22.95 -16.29
N ARG A 104 9.96 -23.47 -15.15
CA ARG A 104 9.39 -24.67 -14.52
C ARG A 104 8.08 -24.31 -13.79
N PRO A 105 6.99 -25.07 -13.97
CA PRO A 105 5.76 -24.85 -13.25
C PRO A 105 5.93 -25.15 -11.76
N GLN A 106 5.07 -24.56 -10.95
CA GLN A 106 4.95 -24.89 -9.53
C GLN A 106 4.54 -26.36 -9.38
N ARG A 107 5.16 -27.07 -8.43
CA ARG A 107 4.90 -28.50 -8.18
C ARG A 107 4.58 -28.74 -6.70
N ARG A 108 3.62 -29.62 -6.40
CA ARG A 108 3.34 -30.08 -5.03
C ARG A 108 4.46 -31.03 -4.57
N VAL A 109 4.93 -30.86 -3.33
CA VAL A 109 5.90 -31.78 -2.73
C VAL A 109 5.14 -32.97 -2.15
N PRO A 110 5.34 -34.20 -2.64
CA PRO A 110 4.68 -35.37 -2.09
C PRO A 110 5.13 -35.58 -0.65
N ALA A 111 4.20 -35.96 0.24
CA ALA A 111 4.58 -36.30 1.60
C ALA A 111 5.49 -37.54 1.60
N PRO A 112 6.67 -37.49 2.25
CA PRO A 112 7.44 -38.69 2.49
C PRO A 112 6.70 -39.58 3.51
N PRO A 113 7.09 -40.87 3.61
CA PRO A 113 6.66 -41.73 4.71
C PRO A 113 6.86 -41.06 6.08
N ALA A 114 5.95 -41.32 7.03
CA ALA A 114 5.93 -40.63 8.32
C ALA A 114 7.22 -40.81 9.14
N ASP A 115 7.90 -41.95 8.98
CA ASP A 115 9.20 -42.27 9.60
C ASP A 115 10.38 -41.48 8.99
N GLN A 116 10.17 -40.84 7.83
CA GLN A 116 11.17 -40.03 7.13
C GLN A 116 10.95 -38.53 7.30
N LEU A 117 9.86 -38.10 7.96
CA LEU A 117 9.65 -36.69 8.25
C LEU A 117 10.61 -36.21 9.35
N PRO A 118 11.42 -35.16 9.10
CA PRO A 118 12.30 -34.64 10.12
C PRO A 118 11.51 -34.11 11.31
N GLY A 119 11.84 -34.52 12.53
CA GLY A 119 11.11 -34.11 13.74
C GLY A 119 11.16 -32.60 14.05
N TRP A 120 12.06 -31.86 13.41
CA TRP A 120 12.12 -30.39 13.51
C TRP A 120 11.15 -29.68 12.57
N LEU A 121 10.58 -30.38 11.58
CA LEU A 121 9.70 -29.81 10.58
C LEU A 121 8.23 -29.95 11.04
N PRO A 122 7.53 -28.86 11.40
CA PRO A 122 6.13 -28.91 11.81
C PRO A 122 5.23 -29.10 10.59
N ALA A 123 5.16 -30.35 10.12
CA ALA A 123 4.41 -30.76 8.94
C ALA A 123 3.60 -32.05 9.19
N GLU A 124 2.50 -32.19 8.46
CA GLU A 124 1.60 -33.34 8.53
C GLU A 124 1.40 -33.92 7.12
N ALA A 125 1.46 -35.25 7.00
CA ALA A 125 1.11 -35.94 5.76
C ALA A 125 -0.42 -36.08 5.67
N VAL A 126 -1.01 -35.57 4.59
CA VAL A 126 -2.45 -35.61 4.34
C VAL A 126 -2.75 -36.21 2.97
N GLU A 127 -3.98 -36.70 2.79
CA GLU A 127 -4.44 -37.21 1.49
C GLU A 127 -5.07 -36.08 0.67
N GLY A 128 -4.47 -35.78 -0.48
CA GLY A 128 -4.90 -34.75 -1.41
C GLY A 128 -5.97 -35.21 -2.40
N PRO A 129 -6.41 -34.33 -3.32
CA PRO A 129 -7.38 -34.67 -4.36
C PRO A 129 -6.90 -35.85 -5.20
N GLY A 130 -7.70 -36.92 -5.28
CA GLY A 130 -7.35 -38.13 -6.03
C GLY A 130 -6.42 -39.09 -5.30
N GLY A 131 -6.28 -38.97 -3.97
CA GLY A 131 -5.51 -39.90 -3.13
C GLY A 131 -4.00 -39.65 -3.12
N ALA A 132 -3.54 -38.54 -3.71
CA ALA A 132 -2.12 -38.21 -3.75
C ALA A 132 -1.63 -37.76 -2.36
N PRO A 133 -0.50 -38.27 -1.85
CA PRO A 133 0.04 -37.84 -0.56
C PRO A 133 0.58 -36.41 -0.64
N GLU A 134 0.16 -35.55 0.27
CA GLU A 134 0.51 -34.14 0.32
C GLU A 134 1.09 -33.76 1.67
N LEU A 135 2.07 -32.85 1.67
CA LEU A 135 2.68 -32.37 2.91
C LEU A 135 2.08 -31.02 3.31
N LEU A 136 1.38 -31.00 4.42
CA LEU A 136 0.76 -29.81 4.99
C LEU A 136 1.72 -29.15 5.98
N VAL A 137 2.02 -27.86 5.79
CA VAL A 137 2.92 -27.10 6.67
C VAL A 137 2.18 -25.91 7.29
N SER A 138 2.54 -25.59 8.54
CA SER A 138 2.06 -24.38 9.20
C SER A 138 3.10 -23.27 9.07
N VAL A 139 2.68 -22.12 8.57
CA VAL A 139 3.52 -20.94 8.39
C VAL A 139 2.92 -19.76 9.14
N SER A 140 3.79 -19.02 9.85
CA SER A 140 3.42 -17.71 10.36
C SER A 140 3.34 -16.74 9.18
N THR A 141 2.18 -16.12 9.05
CA THR A 141 1.90 -15.07 8.09
C THR A 141 1.35 -13.87 8.83
N PHE A 142 1.22 -12.76 8.12
CA PHE A 142 0.59 -11.58 8.65
C PHE A 142 -0.43 -11.07 7.66
N GLU A 143 -1.42 -10.39 8.21
CA GLU A 143 -2.48 -9.76 7.46
C GLU A 143 -2.59 -8.31 7.95
N GLU A 144 -2.38 -7.37 7.05
CA GLU A 144 -2.74 -5.98 7.29
C GLU A 144 -4.26 -5.87 7.19
N LYS A 145 -4.86 -5.11 8.11
CA LYS A 145 -6.31 -4.93 8.18
C LYS A 145 -6.67 -3.46 8.34
N GLY A 146 -7.55 -3.01 7.46
CA GLY A 146 -8.33 -1.79 7.62
C GLY A 146 -7.69 -0.53 7.04
N SER A 147 -6.50 -0.59 6.43
CA SER A 147 -5.94 0.57 5.72
C SER A 147 -6.83 1.03 4.57
N ASP A 148 -7.31 0.10 3.75
CA ASP A 148 -8.33 0.22 2.71
C ASP A 148 -9.65 0.81 3.24
N VAL A 149 -10.19 0.25 4.31
CA VAL A 149 -11.40 0.74 4.98
C VAL A 149 -11.22 2.17 5.48
N ASN A 150 -10.06 2.49 6.03
CA ASN A 150 -9.73 3.83 6.53
C ASN A 150 -9.64 4.84 5.37
N VAL A 151 -9.03 4.47 4.24
CA VAL A 151 -8.99 5.33 3.04
C VAL A 151 -10.40 5.61 2.53
N ALA A 152 -11.22 4.57 2.39
CA ALA A 152 -12.60 4.68 1.94
C ALA A 152 -13.44 5.57 2.87
N SER A 153 -13.38 5.29 4.18
CA SER A 153 -14.15 5.98 5.20
C SER A 153 -13.77 7.46 5.28
N GLN A 154 -12.47 7.75 5.33
CA GLN A 154 -12.02 9.13 5.44
C GLN A 154 -12.36 9.95 4.18
N LEU A 155 -12.22 9.37 2.99
CA LEU A 155 -12.65 10.00 1.74
C LEU A 155 -14.12 10.43 1.82
N LEU A 156 -15.00 9.49 2.16
CA LEU A 156 -16.44 9.77 2.23
C LEU A 156 -16.78 10.75 3.36
N ILE A 157 -16.10 10.67 4.51
CA ILE A 157 -16.26 11.63 5.60
C ILE A 157 -15.94 13.05 5.10
N ASP A 158 -14.80 13.27 4.45
CA ASP A 158 -14.39 14.61 4.01
C ASP A 158 -15.30 15.15 2.89
N VAL A 159 -15.72 14.29 1.96
CA VAL A 159 -16.64 14.62 0.86
C VAL A 159 -18.03 14.98 1.40
N LEU A 160 -18.64 14.08 2.17
CA LEU A 160 -20.04 14.21 2.60
C LEU A 160 -20.22 15.28 3.68
N SER A 161 -19.18 15.56 4.47
CA SER A 161 -19.18 16.70 5.40
C SER A 161 -18.71 18.01 4.78
N ARG A 162 -18.50 18.05 3.45
CA ARG A 162 -18.12 19.25 2.68
C ARG A 162 -16.86 19.95 3.20
N ARG A 163 -15.89 19.18 3.70
CA ARG A 163 -14.59 19.73 4.15
C ARG A 163 -13.64 20.01 2.99
N VAL A 164 -13.87 19.35 1.86
CA VAL A 164 -13.09 19.47 0.65
C VAL A 164 -14.02 19.64 -0.55
N ASP A 165 -13.50 20.32 -1.56
CA ASP A 165 -14.12 20.60 -2.86
C ASP A 165 -13.51 19.76 -3.99
N ALA A 166 -12.37 19.10 -3.74
CA ALA A 166 -11.77 18.09 -4.60
C ALA A 166 -10.95 17.11 -3.76
N ALA A 167 -10.79 15.86 -4.25
CA ALA A 167 -9.99 14.85 -3.55
C ALA A 167 -8.99 14.14 -4.47
N MET A 168 -7.81 13.80 -3.93
CA MET A 168 -6.81 12.97 -4.60
C MET A 168 -6.60 11.68 -3.80
N VAL A 169 -6.85 10.53 -4.42
CA VAL A 169 -6.74 9.21 -3.79
C VAL A 169 -5.58 8.44 -4.41
N PHE A 170 -4.56 8.18 -3.60
CA PHE A 170 -3.38 7.42 -3.98
C PHE A 170 -3.59 5.95 -3.64
N SER A 171 -4.03 5.15 -4.61
CA SER A 171 -4.13 3.70 -4.54
C SER A 171 -4.44 3.13 -5.92
N ASN A 172 -4.17 1.85 -6.10
CA ASN A 172 -4.61 1.04 -7.24
C ASN A 172 -5.34 -0.22 -6.78
N ASP A 173 -5.96 -0.15 -5.60
CA ASP A 173 -6.80 -1.21 -5.04
C ASP A 173 -8.25 -1.10 -5.55
N SER A 174 -8.73 -2.14 -6.23
CA SER A 174 -10.10 -2.19 -6.79
C SER A 174 -11.18 -2.15 -5.71
N ASP A 175 -10.87 -2.51 -4.46
CA ASP A 175 -11.84 -2.47 -3.37
C ASP A 175 -12.30 -1.04 -3.04
N LEU A 176 -11.53 -0.03 -3.49
CA LEU A 176 -11.91 1.38 -3.42
C LEU A 176 -12.89 1.83 -4.52
N HIS A 177 -13.35 0.93 -5.41
CA HIS A 177 -14.29 1.28 -6.48
C HIS A 177 -15.55 1.98 -5.96
N TYR A 178 -16.24 1.36 -5.01
CA TYR A 178 -17.50 1.86 -4.48
C TYR A 178 -17.38 3.23 -3.78
N PRO A 179 -16.44 3.45 -2.83
CA PRO A 179 -16.29 4.76 -2.20
C PRO A 179 -15.85 5.85 -3.20
N LEU A 180 -15.03 5.51 -4.21
CA LEU A 180 -14.68 6.46 -5.27
C LEU A 180 -15.89 6.81 -6.12
N GLN A 181 -16.71 5.84 -6.51
CA GLN A 181 -17.93 6.06 -7.27
C GLN A 181 -18.86 7.05 -6.56
N HIS A 182 -19.07 6.86 -5.24
CA HIS A 182 -19.88 7.78 -4.44
C HIS A 182 -19.25 9.16 -4.30
N ALA A 183 -17.95 9.24 -4.01
CA ALA A 183 -17.26 10.53 -3.88
C ALA A 183 -17.38 11.37 -5.17
N ARG A 184 -17.30 10.70 -6.33
CA ARG A 184 -17.41 11.34 -7.66
C ARG A 184 -18.76 11.99 -7.92
N LEU A 185 -19.83 11.54 -7.27
CA LEU A 185 -21.15 12.18 -7.37
C LEU A 185 -21.17 13.59 -6.76
N HIS A 186 -20.21 13.92 -5.89
CA HIS A 186 -20.23 15.14 -5.10
C HIS A 186 -19.11 16.13 -5.45
N ILE A 187 -17.91 15.63 -5.73
CA ILE A 187 -16.73 16.46 -6.00
C ILE A 187 -15.84 15.86 -7.08
N PRO A 188 -15.03 16.66 -7.80
CA PRO A 188 -13.94 16.16 -8.63
C PRO A 188 -12.97 15.27 -7.83
N VAL A 189 -12.58 14.15 -8.43
CA VAL A 189 -11.72 13.14 -7.80
C VAL A 189 -10.60 12.75 -8.75
N ALA A 190 -9.36 12.84 -8.26
CA ALA A 190 -8.16 12.36 -8.92
C ALA A 190 -7.75 11.00 -8.36
N THR A 191 -7.67 9.97 -9.18
CA THR A 191 -7.14 8.67 -8.76
C THR A 191 -5.71 8.49 -9.21
N ILE A 192 -4.80 8.36 -8.25
CA ILE A 192 -3.36 8.25 -8.49
C ILE A 192 -2.93 6.82 -8.25
N ASN A 193 -2.48 6.16 -9.30
CA ASN A 193 -1.97 4.80 -9.26
C ASN A 193 -0.46 4.82 -8.97
N PRO A 194 0.01 4.40 -7.79
CA PRO A 194 1.44 4.34 -7.48
C PRO A 194 2.13 3.10 -8.04
N SER A 195 1.38 2.11 -8.54
CA SER A 195 1.88 0.83 -9.04
C SER A 195 2.42 0.93 -10.45
N VAL A 196 3.32 0.01 -10.81
CA VAL A 196 3.78 -0.20 -12.19
C VAL A 196 2.70 -0.86 -13.07
N LYS A 197 1.71 -1.53 -12.46
CA LYS A 197 0.59 -2.15 -13.18
C LYS A 197 -0.31 -1.07 -13.81
N ALA A 198 -1.09 -1.47 -14.81
CA ALA A 198 -2.11 -0.58 -15.37
C ALA A 198 -3.10 -0.14 -14.28
N THR A 199 -3.61 1.08 -14.39
CA THR A 199 -4.63 1.58 -13.47
C THR A 199 -5.86 0.69 -13.57
N ALA A 200 -6.34 0.17 -12.45
CA ALA A 200 -7.51 -0.71 -12.41
C ALA A 200 -8.71 -0.01 -13.05
N MET A 201 -9.46 -0.75 -13.88
CA MET A 201 -10.58 -0.17 -14.66
C MET A 201 -11.62 0.46 -13.75
N ASP A 202 -11.95 -0.22 -12.65
CA ASP A 202 -12.95 0.20 -11.66
C ASP A 202 -12.57 1.50 -10.94
N LEU A 203 -11.28 1.87 -10.99
CA LEU A 203 -10.76 3.09 -10.40
C LEU A 203 -10.67 4.25 -11.39
N ARG A 204 -10.94 4.04 -12.68
CA ARG A 204 -10.94 5.09 -13.70
C ARG A 204 -12.30 5.79 -13.68
N GLY A 205 -12.31 7.07 -13.33
CA GLY A 205 -13.48 7.93 -13.52
C GLY A 205 -13.41 8.59 -14.89
N ASN A 206 -14.53 8.66 -15.60
CA ASN A 206 -14.63 9.52 -16.77
C ASN A 206 -14.72 10.97 -16.32
N ARG A 207 -14.30 11.89 -17.19
CA ARG A 207 -14.32 13.32 -16.88
C ARG A 207 -15.73 13.84 -16.58
N ASP A 208 -16.75 13.24 -17.18
CA ASP A 208 -18.14 13.71 -17.13
C ASP A 208 -19.02 12.91 -16.16
N ASP A 209 -18.45 11.95 -15.41
CA ASP A 209 -19.19 11.24 -14.36
C ASP A 209 -19.56 12.24 -13.24
N GLY A 210 -20.75 12.09 -12.62
CA GLY A 210 -21.09 12.79 -11.38
C GLY A 210 -20.85 14.31 -11.39
N ALA A 211 -20.05 14.80 -10.45
CA ALA A 211 -19.66 16.19 -10.31
C ALA A 211 -18.71 16.68 -11.41
N GLY A 212 -18.12 15.77 -12.18
CA GLY A 212 -17.22 16.05 -13.27
C GLY A 212 -15.80 16.41 -12.85
N GLY A 213 -14.92 16.56 -13.84
CA GLY A 213 -13.52 16.94 -13.63
C GLY A 213 -12.67 15.83 -13.00
N HIS A 214 -13.13 14.59 -13.04
CA HIS A 214 -12.34 13.43 -12.60
C HIS A 214 -11.19 13.17 -13.57
N TRP A 215 -10.08 12.69 -13.01
CA TRP A 215 -8.94 12.25 -13.80
C TRP A 215 -8.18 11.17 -13.04
N TRP A 216 -7.30 10.48 -13.75
CA TRP A 216 -6.45 9.49 -13.13
C TRP A 216 -5.09 9.49 -13.80
N ARG A 217 -4.05 9.17 -13.04
CA ARG A 217 -2.67 9.13 -13.52
C ARG A 217 -1.90 8.05 -12.79
N ARG A 218 -0.98 7.41 -13.50
CA ARG A 218 0.04 6.55 -12.90
C ARG A 218 1.29 7.36 -12.54
N LEU A 219 1.81 7.15 -11.33
CA LEU A 219 3.08 7.72 -10.90
C LEU A 219 4.25 7.13 -11.70
N ARG A 220 5.28 7.93 -11.86
CA ARG A 220 6.55 7.53 -12.47
C ARG A 220 7.66 7.60 -11.44
N PRO A 221 8.79 6.89 -11.64
CA PRO A 221 9.91 6.93 -10.69
C PRO A 221 10.35 8.36 -10.33
N GLU A 222 10.37 9.27 -11.30
CA GLU A 222 10.73 10.68 -11.08
C GLU A 222 9.80 11.42 -10.11
N ASP A 223 8.52 11.05 -10.02
CA ASP A 223 7.57 11.67 -9.08
C ASP A 223 7.99 11.37 -7.63
N PHE A 224 8.49 10.16 -7.36
CA PHE A 224 8.97 9.75 -6.05
C PHE A 224 10.29 10.45 -5.70
N PHE A 225 11.29 10.37 -6.59
CA PHE A 225 12.62 10.94 -6.34
C PHE A 225 12.62 12.46 -6.16
N LYS A 226 11.70 13.19 -6.82
CA LYS A 226 11.58 14.65 -6.68
C LYS A 226 10.82 15.09 -5.43
N SER A 227 10.08 14.19 -4.80
CA SER A 227 9.20 14.50 -3.67
C SER A 227 9.78 13.91 -2.39
N GLN A 228 10.99 14.30 -2.02
CA GLN A 228 11.64 13.83 -0.79
C GLN A 228 11.58 14.92 0.29
N LEU A 229 11.38 14.50 1.54
CA LEU A 229 11.58 15.35 2.69
C LEU A 229 13.06 15.79 2.76
N PRO A 230 13.37 16.92 3.42
CA PRO A 230 14.74 17.25 3.79
C PRO A 230 15.39 16.12 4.59
N ASP A 231 16.70 15.94 4.46
CA ASP A 231 17.44 14.87 5.16
C ASP A 231 17.28 14.92 6.68
N GLN A 232 17.02 16.12 7.23
CA GLN A 232 16.65 16.31 8.63
C GLN A 232 15.33 17.08 8.75
N VAL A 233 14.42 16.55 9.55
CA VAL A 233 13.12 17.15 9.88
C VAL A 233 12.96 17.17 11.39
N GLY A 234 13.18 18.33 12.01
CA GLY A 234 13.17 18.45 13.46
C GLY A 234 14.16 17.46 14.09
N PRO A 235 13.71 16.58 15.01
CA PRO A 235 14.58 15.56 15.63
C PRO A 235 14.77 14.30 14.77
N TYR A 236 14.10 14.19 13.62
CA TYR A 236 14.13 12.99 12.78
C TYR A 236 15.14 13.14 11.65
N ILE A 237 16.01 12.15 11.49
CA ILE A 237 17.03 12.09 10.44
C ILE A 237 16.65 10.97 9.47
N LYS A 238 16.82 11.24 8.17
CA LYS A 238 16.63 10.25 7.11
C LYS A 238 17.47 8.99 7.39
N PRO A 239 16.84 7.80 7.49
CA PRO A 239 17.58 6.57 7.77
C PRO A 239 18.62 6.24 6.69
N PHE A 240 19.69 5.56 7.08
CA PHE A 240 20.75 5.19 6.14
C PHE A 240 20.22 4.31 5.00
N GLY A 241 20.57 4.66 3.78
CA GLY A 241 20.14 3.97 2.55
C GLY A 241 18.72 4.29 2.09
N TRP A 242 17.97 5.15 2.78
CA TRP A 242 16.62 5.57 2.36
C TRP A 242 16.62 6.55 1.18
#